data_AF-A0A7C1EJ26-F1
#
_entry.id   AF-A0A7C1EJ26-F1
#
_cell.length_a   1.000
_cell.length_b   1.000
_cell.length_c   1.000
_cell.angle_alpha   90.00
_cell.angle_beta   90.00
_cell.angle_gamma   90.00
#
_symmetry.space_group_name_H-M   'P 1'
#
loop_
_entity.id
_entity.type
_entity.pdbx_description
1 polymer ?
#
loop_
_entity_poly.entity_id
_entity_poly.type
_entity_poly.pdbx_seq_one_letter_code
_entity_poly.pdbx_strand_id
1 'polypeptide(L)'
;MFHARVRFVRWQYLQEIEKLHELTGGNLVLFKDSVQNRMGLLIDSGALGDAVLAQMEEELLLWQKSAELSLTPTPEQIQEYESEFFSLWTGVPAEDVATDEAAQSFITAWYTEVMDVAGLSQEDIQQIFATEALRDLLLDYVGQNVPREEMAVHTRHVLCSFHPDNLTDPTPPTAEQRAAAESCAQTALSRLQAGEPFATVAAELSNDRYTVYTGDPATTTEVGSALQGGDLGWVLISYLTQGYADAVKNAELN
;
A
#
# COMPACT_ATOMS: atom_id res chain seq x y z
N MET A 1 -21.96 -20.50 -13.81
CA MET A 1 -21.45 -19.58 -12.77
C MET A 1 -20.64 -18.43 -13.37
N PHE A 2 -19.49 -18.66 -14.03
CA PHE A 2 -18.63 -17.59 -14.58
C PHE A 2 -19.35 -16.49 -15.36
N HIS A 3 -20.14 -16.83 -16.40
CA HIS A 3 -20.87 -15.82 -17.18
C HIS A 3 -21.86 -15.00 -16.35
N ALA A 4 -22.46 -15.58 -15.31
CA ALA A 4 -23.35 -14.86 -14.40
C ALA A 4 -22.54 -13.89 -13.52
N ARG A 5 -21.36 -14.30 -13.05
CA ARG A 5 -20.44 -13.41 -12.33
C ARG A 5 -19.93 -12.26 -13.21
N VAL A 6 -19.62 -12.51 -14.48
CA VAL A 6 -19.25 -11.45 -15.42
C VAL A 6 -20.38 -10.43 -15.60
N ARG A 7 -21.63 -10.89 -15.73
CA ARG A 7 -22.79 -9.99 -15.80
C ARG A 7 -22.99 -9.19 -14.51
N PHE A 8 -22.84 -9.84 -13.35
CA PHE A 8 -22.87 -9.20 -12.04
C PHE A 8 -21.85 -8.06 -11.94
N VAL A 9 -20.56 -8.35 -12.18
CA VAL A 9 -19.50 -7.33 -12.07
C VAL A 9 -19.70 -6.21 -13.07
N ARG A 10 -20.14 -6.54 -14.30
CA ARG A 10 -20.46 -5.52 -15.30
C ARG A 10 -21.56 -4.58 -14.84
N TRP A 11 -22.65 -5.14 -14.29
CA TRP A 11 -23.76 -4.36 -13.76
C TRP A 11 -23.30 -3.51 -12.57
N GLN A 12 -22.57 -4.09 -11.61
CA GLN A 12 -22.04 -3.39 -10.45
C GLN A 12 -21.17 -2.19 -10.84
N TYR A 13 -20.24 -2.34 -11.80
CA TYR A 13 -19.41 -1.23 -12.26
C TYR A 13 -20.21 -0.10 -12.91
N LEU A 14 -21.29 -0.41 -13.62
CA LEU A 14 -22.17 0.62 -14.18
C LEU A 14 -22.88 1.39 -13.05
N GLN A 15 -23.43 0.68 -12.06
CA GLN A 15 -24.09 1.29 -10.91
C GLN A 15 -23.13 2.17 -10.09
N GLU A 16 -21.89 1.71 -9.88
CA GLU A 16 -20.88 2.47 -9.12
C GLU A 16 -20.48 3.76 -9.85
N ILE A 17 -20.33 3.71 -11.18
CA ILE A 17 -20.02 4.90 -11.99
C ILE A 17 -21.18 5.90 -11.94
N GLU A 18 -22.42 5.42 -12.04
CA GLU A 18 -23.62 6.24 -11.93
C GLU A 18 -23.70 6.91 -10.56
N LYS A 19 -23.53 6.15 -9.48
CA LYS A 19 -23.52 6.68 -8.11
C LYS A 19 -22.43 7.73 -7.90
N LEU A 20 -21.21 7.49 -8.39
CA LEU A 20 -20.12 8.47 -8.31
C LEU A 20 -20.45 9.74 -9.09
N HIS A 21 -21.07 9.61 -10.26
CA HIS A 21 -21.52 10.76 -11.04
C HIS A 21 -22.56 11.59 -10.27
N GLU A 22 -23.54 10.94 -9.63
CA GLU A 22 -24.53 11.62 -8.77
C GLU A 22 -23.88 12.35 -7.60
N LEU A 23 -23.04 11.65 -6.82
CA LEU A 23 -22.40 12.19 -5.61
C LEU A 23 -21.48 13.36 -5.89
N THR A 24 -20.84 13.39 -7.07
CA THR A 24 -19.90 14.45 -7.44
C THR A 24 -20.52 15.55 -8.29
N GLY A 25 -21.83 15.47 -8.60
CA GLY A 25 -22.47 16.37 -9.56
C GLY A 25 -21.80 16.33 -10.94
N GLY A 26 -21.27 15.17 -11.33
CA GLY A 26 -20.52 14.92 -12.56
C GLY A 26 -19.02 15.27 -12.51
N ASN A 27 -18.50 15.77 -11.39
CA ASN A 27 -17.07 16.07 -11.24
C ASN A 27 -16.26 14.85 -10.78
N LEU A 28 -15.89 14.00 -11.72
CA LEU A 28 -15.16 12.76 -11.45
C LEU A 28 -13.64 12.93 -11.29
N VAL A 29 -13.11 14.16 -11.16
CA VAL A 29 -11.65 14.40 -11.13
C VAL A 29 -10.96 13.65 -9.98
N LEU A 30 -11.58 13.61 -8.79
CA LEU A 30 -11.03 12.93 -7.62
C LEU A 30 -11.08 11.39 -7.74
N PHE A 31 -11.94 10.87 -8.61
CA PHE A 31 -12.15 9.42 -8.81
C PHE A 31 -11.71 8.97 -10.21
N LYS A 32 -10.96 9.82 -10.91
CA LYS A 32 -10.65 9.65 -12.34
C LYS A 32 -10.05 8.28 -12.63
N ASP A 33 -9.06 7.87 -11.85
CA ASP A 33 -8.37 6.60 -12.09
C ASP A 33 -9.28 5.40 -11.86
N SER A 34 -10.10 5.43 -10.80
CA SER A 34 -11.08 4.36 -10.51
C SER A 34 -12.12 4.25 -11.63
N VAL A 35 -12.70 5.37 -12.05
CA VAL A 35 -13.69 5.42 -13.14
C VAL A 35 -13.06 4.98 -14.46
N GLN A 36 -11.85 5.45 -14.78
CA GLN A 36 -11.15 5.06 -16.01
C GLN A 36 -10.82 3.57 -16.04
N ASN A 37 -10.37 2.99 -14.93
CA ASN A 37 -10.10 1.55 -14.83
C ASN A 37 -11.38 0.73 -15.07
N ARG A 38 -12.49 1.09 -14.41
CA ARG A 38 -13.79 0.41 -14.59
C ARG A 38 -14.32 0.56 -16.01
N MET A 39 -14.28 1.76 -16.57
CA MET A 39 -14.66 2.01 -17.97
C MET A 39 -13.80 1.22 -18.95
N GLY A 40 -12.50 1.11 -18.71
CA GLY A 40 -11.59 0.28 -19.50
C GLY A 40 -12.04 -1.18 -19.55
N LEU A 41 -12.36 -1.76 -18.39
CA LEU A 41 -12.87 -3.14 -18.30
C LEU A 41 -14.27 -3.28 -18.93
N LEU A 42 -15.14 -2.28 -18.81
CA LEU A 42 -16.47 -2.30 -19.44
C LEU A 42 -16.42 -2.24 -20.97
N ILE A 43 -15.38 -1.60 -21.53
CA ILE A 43 -15.13 -1.49 -22.96
C ILE A 43 -14.48 -2.78 -23.49
N ASP A 44 -13.50 -3.32 -22.76
CA ASP A 44 -12.81 -4.56 -23.13
C ASP A 44 -13.42 -5.77 -22.39
N SER A 45 -14.39 -6.42 -23.04
CA SER A 45 -15.04 -7.61 -22.49
C SER A 45 -14.10 -8.78 -22.27
N GLY A 46 -12.98 -8.87 -23.00
CA GLY A 46 -11.97 -9.90 -22.81
C GLY A 46 -11.25 -9.68 -21.49
N ALA A 47 -10.71 -8.47 -21.29
CA ALA A 47 -10.04 -8.08 -20.06
C ALA A 47 -10.96 -8.19 -18.82
N LEU A 48 -12.24 -7.82 -18.93
CA LEU A 48 -13.20 -8.02 -17.86
C LEU A 48 -13.42 -9.51 -17.54
N GLY A 49 -13.55 -10.34 -18.57
CA GLY A 49 -13.67 -11.78 -18.41
C GLY A 49 -12.47 -12.39 -17.68
N ASP A 50 -11.26 -12.02 -18.09
CA ASP A 50 -10.01 -12.49 -17.47
C ASP A 50 -9.91 -12.02 -16.01
N ALA A 51 -10.26 -10.76 -15.72
CA ALA A 51 -10.27 -10.23 -14.36
C ALA A 51 -11.27 -10.97 -13.45
N VAL A 52 -12.48 -11.24 -13.94
CA VAL A 52 -13.49 -11.99 -13.18
C VAL A 52 -13.05 -13.43 -12.96
N LEU A 53 -12.42 -14.07 -13.96
CA LEU A 53 -11.92 -15.43 -13.81
C LEU A 53 -10.82 -15.49 -12.75
N ALA A 54 -9.84 -14.59 -12.83
CA ALA A 54 -8.76 -14.50 -11.85
C ALA A 54 -9.30 -14.26 -10.42
N GLN A 55 -10.30 -13.38 -10.28
CA GLN A 55 -10.98 -13.17 -9.01
C GLN A 55 -11.64 -14.47 -8.51
N MET A 56 -12.39 -15.18 -9.34
CA MET A 56 -13.04 -16.44 -8.93
C MET A 56 -12.02 -17.53 -8.55
N GLU A 57 -10.87 -17.59 -9.24
CA GLU A 57 -9.77 -18.50 -8.88
C GLU A 57 -9.17 -18.15 -7.52
N GLU A 58 -8.94 -16.85 -7.25
CA GLU A 58 -8.48 -16.36 -5.96
C GLU A 58 -9.50 -16.70 -4.86
N GLU A 59 -10.79 -16.45 -5.07
CA GLU A 59 -11.87 -16.78 -4.13
C GLU A 59 -11.82 -18.26 -3.74
N LEU A 60 -11.64 -19.17 -4.71
CA LEU A 60 -11.49 -20.60 -4.43
C LEU A 60 -10.25 -20.90 -3.57
N LEU A 61 -9.11 -20.27 -3.86
CA LEU A 61 -7.88 -20.45 -3.08
C LEU A 61 -8.02 -19.89 -1.66
N LEU A 62 -8.70 -18.77 -1.48
CA LEU A 62 -8.99 -18.18 -0.17
C LEU A 62 -9.84 -19.14 0.68
N TRP A 63 -10.92 -19.68 0.11
CA TRP A 63 -11.76 -20.66 0.80
C TRP A 63 -11.00 -21.93 1.16
N GLN A 64 -10.18 -22.47 0.25
CA GLN A 64 -9.30 -23.60 0.56
C GLN A 64 -8.34 -23.29 1.71
N LYS A 65 -7.70 -22.12 1.68
CA LYS A 65 -6.76 -21.72 2.72
C LYS A 65 -7.44 -21.51 4.07
N SER A 66 -8.62 -20.91 4.06
CA SER A 66 -9.42 -20.70 5.27
C SER A 66 -9.79 -22.01 5.95
N ALA A 67 -10.15 -23.04 5.17
CA ALA A 67 -10.44 -24.37 5.69
C ALA A 67 -9.21 -25.03 6.35
N GLU A 68 -8.01 -24.88 5.76
CA GLU A 68 -6.77 -25.34 6.39
C GLU A 68 -6.50 -24.65 7.73
N LEU A 69 -6.85 -23.37 7.84
CA LEU A 69 -6.68 -22.56 9.04
C LEU A 69 -7.85 -22.70 10.02
N SER A 70 -8.89 -23.48 9.67
CA SER A 70 -10.16 -23.55 10.42
C SER A 70 -10.81 -22.19 10.66
N LEU A 71 -10.69 -21.30 9.67
CA LEU A 71 -11.32 -19.99 9.63
C LEU A 71 -12.52 -20.05 8.70
N THR A 72 -13.67 -19.56 9.17
CA THR A 72 -14.88 -19.43 8.36
C THR A 72 -15.65 -18.23 8.88
N PRO A 73 -16.10 -17.30 8.01
CA PRO A 73 -16.94 -16.19 8.43
C PRO A 73 -18.20 -16.69 9.11
N THR A 74 -18.51 -16.08 10.24
CA THR A 74 -19.79 -16.27 10.93
C THR A 74 -20.92 -15.56 10.19
N PRO A 75 -22.19 -15.99 10.33
CA PRO A 75 -23.32 -15.28 9.75
C PRO A 75 -23.34 -13.79 10.11
N GLU A 76 -22.93 -13.45 11.33
CA GLU A 76 -22.85 -12.07 11.81
C GLU A 76 -21.80 -11.25 11.04
N GLN A 77 -20.61 -11.81 10.77
CA GLN A 77 -19.59 -11.12 9.97
C GLN A 77 -20.03 -10.92 8.51
N ILE A 78 -20.76 -11.88 7.95
CA ILE A 78 -21.31 -11.76 6.60
C ILE A 78 -22.35 -10.63 6.57
N GLN A 79 -23.24 -10.59 7.55
CA GLN A 79 -24.26 -9.56 7.70
C GLN A 79 -23.66 -8.17 7.93
N GLU A 80 -22.58 -8.09 8.72
CA GLU A 80 -21.84 -6.85 8.97
C GLU A 80 -21.27 -6.29 7.67
N TYR A 81 -20.54 -7.12 6.90
CA TYR A 81 -20.00 -6.70 5.61
C TYR A 81 -21.10 -6.30 4.61
N GLU A 82 -22.20 -7.04 4.55
CA GLU A 82 -23.36 -6.68 3.72
C GLU A 82 -23.95 -5.32 4.12
N SER A 83 -24.05 -5.05 5.43
CA SER A 83 -24.58 -3.78 5.95
C SER A 83 -23.64 -2.61 5.65
N GLU A 84 -22.32 -2.81 5.76
CA GLU A 84 -21.32 -1.81 5.36
C GLU A 84 -21.38 -1.51 3.86
N PHE A 85 -21.53 -2.53 3.03
CA PHE A 85 -21.72 -2.35 1.59
C PHE A 85 -22.95 -1.47 1.33
N PHE A 86 -24.11 -1.81 1.86
CA PHE A 86 -25.35 -1.05 1.61
C PHE A 86 -25.39 0.32 2.28
N SER A 87 -24.64 0.53 3.37
CA SER A 87 -24.43 1.84 3.99
C SER A 87 -23.86 2.84 2.97
N LEU A 88 -22.90 2.42 2.14
CA LEU A 88 -22.31 3.28 1.11
C LEU A 88 -23.31 3.69 0.02
N TRP A 89 -24.29 2.83 -0.29
CA TRP A 89 -25.30 3.09 -1.32
C TRP A 89 -26.44 3.97 -0.81
N THR A 90 -26.87 3.72 0.42
CA THR A 90 -28.06 4.33 1.03
C THR A 90 -27.73 5.59 1.82
N GLY A 91 -26.49 5.71 2.30
CA GLY A 91 -26.06 6.76 3.23
C GLY A 91 -26.53 6.54 4.68
N VAL A 92 -27.15 5.40 4.98
CA VAL A 92 -27.57 5.00 6.33
C VAL A 92 -26.39 4.34 7.05
N PRO A 93 -26.06 4.70 8.31
CA PRO A 93 -24.99 4.02 9.07
C PRO A 93 -25.17 2.50 9.09
N ALA A 94 -24.08 1.75 9.00
CA ALA A 94 -24.13 0.29 8.81
C ALA A 94 -24.91 -0.41 9.94
N GLU A 95 -24.78 0.09 11.17
CA GLU A 95 -25.50 -0.40 12.36
C GLU A 95 -27.03 -0.21 12.28
N ASP A 96 -27.50 0.75 11.48
CA ASP A 96 -28.91 1.10 11.36
C ASP A 96 -29.58 0.49 10.10
N VAL A 97 -28.79 0.05 9.12
CA VAL A 97 -29.26 -0.47 7.81
C VAL A 97 -30.34 -1.53 7.95
N ALA A 98 -30.18 -2.45 8.92
CA ALA A 98 -31.13 -3.55 9.14
C ALA A 98 -32.51 -3.10 9.62
N THR A 99 -32.61 -1.91 10.22
CA THR A 99 -33.84 -1.37 10.82
C THR A 99 -34.43 -0.20 10.04
N ASP A 100 -33.66 0.42 9.14
CA ASP A 100 -34.14 1.52 8.30
C ASP A 100 -35.01 1.01 7.14
N GLU A 101 -36.28 1.42 7.11
CA GLU A 101 -37.25 0.96 6.11
C GLU A 101 -36.88 1.35 4.67
N ALA A 102 -36.25 2.52 4.49
CA ALA A 102 -35.86 3.01 3.16
C ALA A 102 -34.65 2.23 2.65
N ALA A 103 -33.67 1.96 3.50
CA ALA A 103 -32.52 1.10 3.19
C ALA A 103 -32.97 -0.32 2.85
N GLN A 104 -33.86 -0.94 3.64
CA GLN A 104 -34.37 -2.28 3.36
C GLN A 104 -35.17 -2.36 2.05
N SER A 105 -35.92 -1.31 1.73
CA SER A 105 -36.62 -1.21 0.44
C SER A 105 -35.64 -1.13 -0.73
N PHE A 106 -34.57 -0.34 -0.58
CA PHE A 106 -33.48 -0.26 -1.57
C PHE A 106 -32.77 -1.61 -1.74
N ILE A 107 -32.40 -2.28 -0.64
CA ILE A 107 -31.72 -3.58 -0.64
C ILE A 107 -32.58 -4.62 -1.38
N THR A 108 -33.87 -4.67 -1.09
CA THR A 108 -34.80 -5.59 -1.76
C THR A 108 -34.85 -5.35 -3.28
N ALA A 109 -34.92 -4.08 -3.69
CA ALA A 109 -34.91 -3.69 -5.10
C ALA A 109 -33.57 -4.03 -5.77
N TRP A 110 -32.45 -3.76 -5.08
CA TRP A 110 -31.10 -4.06 -5.54
C TRP A 110 -30.91 -5.56 -5.78
N TYR A 111 -31.33 -6.41 -4.83
CA TYR A 111 -31.27 -7.87 -4.99
C TYR A 111 -32.13 -8.35 -6.16
N THR A 112 -33.34 -7.80 -6.29
CA THR A 112 -34.23 -8.17 -7.41
C THR A 112 -33.59 -7.83 -8.75
N GLU A 113 -33.08 -6.61 -8.90
CA GLU A 113 -32.46 -6.15 -10.15
C GLU A 113 -31.23 -6.97 -10.51
N VAL A 114 -30.33 -7.20 -9.55
CA VAL A 114 -29.09 -7.94 -9.83
C VAL A 114 -29.37 -9.41 -10.15
N MET A 115 -30.35 -10.05 -9.48
CA MET A 115 -30.76 -11.41 -9.81
C MET A 115 -31.31 -11.48 -11.24
N ASP A 116 -32.12 -10.50 -11.65
CA ASP A 116 -32.67 -10.43 -13.01
C ASP A 116 -31.59 -10.19 -14.07
N VAL A 117 -30.65 -9.28 -13.83
CA VAL A 117 -29.59 -8.92 -14.80
C VAL A 117 -28.49 -9.96 -14.86
N ALA A 118 -28.00 -10.42 -13.70
CA ALA A 118 -26.89 -11.36 -13.63
C ALA A 118 -27.33 -12.81 -13.84
N GLY A 119 -28.58 -13.14 -13.51
CA GLY A 119 -29.06 -14.52 -13.44
C GLY A 119 -28.39 -15.31 -12.31
N LEU A 120 -28.05 -14.63 -11.22
CA LEU A 120 -27.55 -15.23 -9.98
C LEU A 120 -28.72 -15.46 -9.02
N SER A 121 -28.62 -16.48 -8.17
CA SER A 121 -29.52 -16.62 -7.04
C SER A 121 -29.12 -15.68 -5.91
N GLN A 122 -30.04 -15.43 -4.97
CA GLN A 122 -29.72 -14.70 -3.74
C GLN A 122 -28.59 -15.39 -2.95
N GLU A 123 -28.58 -16.74 -2.91
CA GLU A 123 -27.51 -17.52 -2.28
C GLU A 123 -26.16 -17.29 -2.95
N ASP A 124 -26.12 -17.25 -4.29
CA ASP A 124 -24.87 -16.96 -5.02
C ASP A 124 -24.35 -15.56 -4.68
N ILE A 125 -25.24 -14.57 -4.52
CA ILE A 125 -24.86 -13.19 -4.16
C ILE A 125 -24.39 -13.12 -2.71
N GLN A 126 -25.08 -13.81 -1.80
CA GLN A 126 -24.65 -13.94 -0.40
C GLN A 126 -23.30 -14.62 -0.28
N GLN A 127 -22.97 -15.57 -1.15
CA GLN A 127 -21.65 -16.17 -1.21
C GLN A 127 -20.56 -15.17 -1.62
N ILE A 128 -20.89 -14.12 -2.38
CA ILE A 128 -19.96 -13.02 -2.68
C ILE A 128 -19.64 -12.26 -1.39
N PHE A 129 -20.67 -11.83 -0.64
CA PHE A 129 -20.49 -11.16 0.65
C PHE A 129 -19.74 -12.04 1.65
N ALA A 130 -20.04 -13.35 1.68
CA ALA A 130 -19.31 -14.29 2.52
C ALA A 130 -17.82 -14.37 2.16
N THR A 131 -17.50 -14.22 0.87
CA THR A 131 -16.10 -14.24 0.43
C THR A 131 -15.36 -12.95 0.76
N GLU A 132 -16.05 -11.80 0.73
CA GLU A 132 -15.45 -10.55 1.21
C GLU A 132 -15.23 -10.58 2.73
N ALA A 133 -16.22 -11.02 3.52
CA ALA A 133 -16.05 -11.22 4.97
C ALA A 133 -14.91 -12.22 5.29
N LEU A 134 -14.66 -13.20 4.42
CA LEU A 134 -13.52 -14.10 4.55
C LEU A 134 -12.18 -13.38 4.32
N ARG A 135 -12.11 -12.43 3.38
CA ARG A 135 -10.88 -11.65 3.14
C ARG A 135 -10.51 -10.86 4.38
N ASP A 136 -11.47 -10.20 5.02
CA ASP A 136 -11.25 -9.45 6.26
C ASP A 136 -10.80 -10.38 7.40
N LEU A 137 -11.47 -11.52 7.57
CA LEU A 137 -11.08 -12.52 8.56
C LEU A 137 -9.65 -13.04 8.35
N LEU A 138 -9.25 -13.29 7.10
CA LEU A 138 -7.89 -13.72 6.77
C LEU A 138 -6.86 -12.61 6.98
N LEU A 139 -7.22 -11.36 6.64
CA LEU A 139 -6.36 -10.20 6.89
C LEU A 139 -6.11 -10.02 8.38
N ASP A 140 -7.14 -10.12 9.21
CA ASP A 140 -7.02 -10.08 10.67
C ASP A 140 -6.13 -11.21 11.18
N TYR A 141 -6.32 -12.43 10.69
CA TYR A 141 -5.51 -13.58 11.07
C TYR A 141 -4.02 -13.38 10.74
N VAL A 142 -3.71 -12.87 9.54
CA VAL A 142 -2.33 -12.55 9.16
C VAL A 142 -1.80 -11.40 10.02
N GLY A 143 -2.62 -10.37 10.25
CA GLY A 143 -2.32 -9.19 11.04
C GLY A 143 -1.97 -9.49 12.50
N GLN A 144 -2.52 -10.55 13.08
CA GLN A 144 -2.20 -10.98 14.45
C GLN A 144 -0.70 -11.28 14.65
N ASN A 145 0.00 -11.70 13.60
CA ASN A 145 1.42 -12.05 13.65
C ASN A 145 2.33 -10.94 13.13
N VAL A 146 1.76 -9.79 12.74
CA VAL A 146 2.55 -8.61 12.38
C VAL A 146 3.04 -7.97 13.68
N PRO A 147 4.37 -7.76 13.86
CA PRO A 147 4.90 -7.05 15.00
C PRO A 147 4.21 -5.69 15.15
N ARG A 148 3.63 -5.42 16.33
CA ARG A 148 2.99 -4.13 16.66
C ARG A 148 3.96 -3.08 17.16
N GLU A 149 5.18 -3.51 17.44
CA GLU A 149 6.29 -2.68 17.84
C GLU A 149 7.43 -2.94 16.87
N GLU A 150 8.10 -1.86 16.49
CA GLU A 150 9.30 -1.94 15.68
C GLU A 150 10.42 -1.20 16.42
N MET A 151 11.62 -1.79 16.40
CA MET A 151 12.80 -1.16 16.96
C MET A 151 13.11 0.11 16.17
N ALA A 152 13.18 1.24 16.87
CA ALA A 152 13.73 2.48 16.37
C ALA A 152 15.19 2.59 16.83
N VAL A 153 16.06 3.12 15.97
CA VAL A 153 17.43 3.43 16.33
C VAL A 153 17.75 4.88 16.02
N HIS A 154 18.47 5.53 16.92
CA HIS A 154 19.06 6.84 16.66
C HIS A 154 20.39 6.64 15.95
N THR A 155 20.46 6.96 14.66
CA THR A 155 21.62 6.62 13.84
C THR A 155 22.29 7.83 13.22
N ARG A 156 23.58 7.68 12.94
CA ARG A 156 24.36 8.63 12.15
C ARG A 156 24.98 7.92 10.96
N HIS A 157 25.17 8.62 9.84
CA HIS A 157 25.78 8.02 8.65
C HIS A 157 26.86 8.90 8.02
N VAL A 158 27.76 8.22 7.31
CA VAL A 158 28.77 8.81 6.42
C VAL A 158 28.58 8.16 5.06
N LEU A 159 28.32 8.96 4.03
CA LEU A 159 28.19 8.47 2.66
C LEU A 159 29.52 8.68 1.92
N CYS A 160 30.16 7.61 1.47
CA CYS A 160 31.25 7.68 0.50
C CYS A 160 30.69 7.29 -0.87
N SER A 161 30.33 8.29 -1.67
CA SER A 161 29.68 8.11 -2.96
C SER A 161 30.68 7.72 -4.05
N PHE A 162 30.25 6.92 -5.01
CA PHE A 162 31.03 6.69 -6.23
C PHE A 162 31.07 7.94 -7.14
N HIS A 163 30.05 8.79 -7.03
CA HIS A 163 29.87 10.03 -7.79
C HIS A 163 29.64 11.19 -6.81
N PRO A 164 30.69 11.69 -6.14
CA PRO A 164 30.55 12.70 -5.08
C PRO A 164 29.99 14.03 -5.59
N ASP A 165 30.22 14.36 -6.87
CA ASP A 165 29.72 15.60 -7.48
C ASP A 165 28.25 15.49 -7.95
N ASN A 166 27.71 14.27 -8.06
CA ASN A 166 26.33 14.02 -8.45
C ASN A 166 25.84 12.69 -7.87
N LEU A 167 25.23 12.74 -6.68
CA LEU A 167 24.71 11.56 -5.98
C LEU A 167 23.60 10.82 -6.73
N THR A 168 23.00 11.46 -7.73
CA THR A 168 21.91 10.89 -8.55
C THR A 168 22.39 10.31 -9.88
N ASP A 169 23.70 10.32 -10.14
CA ASP A 169 24.27 9.80 -11.39
C ASP A 169 24.02 8.28 -11.51
N PRO A 170 23.25 7.84 -12.53
CA PRO A 170 22.93 6.43 -12.69
C PRO A 170 24.04 5.64 -13.40
N THR A 171 25.11 6.29 -13.85
CA THR A 171 26.18 5.62 -14.60
C THR A 171 26.91 4.61 -13.70
N PRO A 172 27.22 3.40 -14.21
CA PRO A 172 28.00 2.44 -13.45
C PRO A 172 29.38 3.00 -13.09
N PRO A 173 29.82 2.91 -11.83
CA PRO A 173 31.08 3.51 -11.43
C PRO A 173 32.28 2.76 -11.98
N THR A 174 33.35 3.48 -12.31
CA THR A 174 34.62 2.90 -12.76
C THR A 174 35.34 2.19 -11.61
N ALA A 175 36.38 1.40 -11.93
CA ALA A 175 37.21 0.76 -10.90
C ALA A 175 37.89 1.80 -9.99
N GLU A 176 38.32 2.93 -10.55
CA GLU A 176 38.94 4.02 -9.82
C GLU A 176 37.95 4.71 -8.87
N GLN A 177 36.71 4.97 -9.32
CA GLN A 177 35.65 5.53 -8.47
C GLN A 177 35.28 4.59 -7.32
N ARG A 178 35.23 3.28 -7.57
CA ARG A 178 35.00 2.28 -6.51
C ARG A 178 36.14 2.27 -5.49
N ALA A 179 37.38 2.27 -5.95
CA ALA A 179 38.56 2.31 -5.07
C ALA A 179 38.62 3.61 -4.24
N ALA A 180 38.22 4.74 -4.83
CA ALA A 180 38.14 6.02 -4.11
C ALA A 180 37.07 5.99 -3.02
N ALA A 181 35.86 5.51 -3.32
CA ALA A 181 34.78 5.37 -2.33
C ALA A 181 35.15 4.39 -1.21
N GLU A 182 35.81 3.28 -1.54
CA GLU A 182 36.31 2.31 -0.57
C GLU A 182 37.38 2.93 0.35
N SER A 183 38.35 3.67 -0.21
CA SER A 183 39.37 4.38 0.56
C SER A 183 38.77 5.43 1.50
N CYS A 184 37.76 6.17 1.04
CA CYS A 184 36.97 7.08 1.88
C CYS A 184 36.34 6.35 3.06
N ALA A 185 35.67 5.21 2.81
CA ALA A 185 35.00 4.43 3.85
C ALA A 185 36.00 3.86 4.87
N GLN A 186 37.14 3.34 4.41
CA GLN A 186 38.22 2.85 5.28
C GLN A 186 38.83 3.97 6.13
N THR A 187 38.98 5.17 5.56
CA THR A 187 39.47 6.35 6.28
C THR A 187 38.48 6.78 7.37
N ALA A 188 37.19 6.88 7.04
CA ALA A 188 36.15 7.20 8.01
C ALA A 188 36.12 6.17 9.15
N LEU A 189 36.14 4.88 8.83
CA LEU A 189 36.15 3.81 9.82
C LEU A 189 37.38 3.88 10.73
N SER A 190 38.56 4.12 10.17
CA SER A 190 39.81 4.22 10.94
C SER A 190 39.78 5.40 11.93
N ARG A 191 39.25 6.55 11.50
CA ARG A 191 39.09 7.74 12.36
C ARG A 191 38.11 7.48 13.50
N LEU A 192 36.96 6.86 13.20
CA LEU A 192 35.97 6.49 14.20
C LEU A 192 36.52 5.47 15.21
N GLN A 193 37.27 4.47 14.76
CA GLN A 193 37.92 3.48 15.63
C GLN A 193 39.03 4.11 16.50
N ALA A 194 39.69 5.16 16.02
CA ALA A 194 40.64 5.95 16.80
C ALA A 194 39.97 6.85 17.85
N GLY A 195 38.62 6.86 17.92
CA GLY A 195 37.84 7.61 18.91
C GLY A 195 37.51 9.04 18.48
N GLU A 196 37.67 9.38 17.20
CA GLU A 196 37.29 10.71 16.72
C GLU A 196 35.76 10.91 16.75
N PRO A 197 35.25 12.11 17.10
CA PRO A 197 33.81 12.35 17.12
C PRO A 197 33.16 12.11 15.75
N PHE A 198 32.09 11.30 15.73
CA PHE A 198 31.37 10.96 14.49
C PHE A 198 30.93 12.20 13.71
N ALA A 199 30.44 13.23 14.42
CA ALA A 199 29.99 14.47 13.79
C ALA A 199 31.11 15.16 13.02
N THR A 200 32.35 15.12 13.52
CA THR A 200 33.52 15.66 12.83
C THR A 200 33.83 14.82 11.58
N VAL A 201 33.88 13.49 11.72
CA VAL A 201 34.17 12.59 10.59
C VAL A 201 33.13 12.75 9.48
N ALA A 202 31.84 12.82 9.82
CA ALA A 202 30.75 13.02 8.87
C ALA A 202 30.81 14.40 8.21
N ALA A 203 31.06 15.46 8.99
CA ALA A 203 31.21 16.82 8.48
C ALA A 203 32.45 17.02 7.61
N GLU A 204 33.40 16.08 7.57
CA GLU A 204 34.59 16.20 6.72
C GLU A 204 34.58 15.22 5.55
N LEU A 205 34.06 14.00 5.74
CA LEU A 205 34.19 12.94 4.75
C LEU A 205 32.87 12.56 4.05
N SER A 206 31.71 12.84 4.66
CA SER A 206 30.44 12.42 4.08
C SER A 206 30.09 13.26 2.84
N ASN A 207 29.81 12.56 1.74
CA ASN A 207 29.23 13.10 0.52
C ASN A 207 27.71 13.26 0.61
N ASP A 208 27.07 12.99 1.75
CA ASP A 208 25.64 13.27 1.93
C ASP A 208 25.38 14.77 2.11
N ARG A 209 25.57 15.48 1.00
CA ARG A 209 25.48 16.91 0.80
C ARG A 209 24.87 17.13 -0.56
N TYR A 210 23.86 17.98 -0.63
CA TYR A 210 23.31 18.41 -1.90
C TYR A 210 22.87 19.86 -1.81
N THR A 211 22.83 20.51 -2.95
CA THR A 211 22.45 21.92 -3.05
C THR A 211 20.97 22.03 -3.40
N VAL A 212 20.21 22.77 -2.59
CA VAL A 212 18.82 23.13 -2.89
C VAL A 212 18.76 24.54 -3.45
N TYR A 213 17.98 24.69 -4.52
CA TYR A 213 17.62 25.99 -5.09
C TYR A 213 16.57 26.68 -4.21
N THR A 214 16.88 27.89 -3.72
CA THR A 214 16.02 28.61 -2.76
C THR A 214 15.06 29.61 -3.40
N GLY A 215 15.00 29.69 -4.73
CA GLY A 215 14.14 30.63 -5.47
C GLY A 215 14.91 31.77 -6.15
N ASP A 216 16.11 32.10 -5.68
CA ASP A 216 17.02 33.10 -6.26
C ASP A 216 18.23 32.41 -6.92
N PRO A 217 18.53 32.66 -8.22
CA PRO A 217 19.69 32.11 -8.93
C PRO A 217 21.05 32.41 -8.30
N ALA A 218 21.14 33.43 -7.44
CA ALA A 218 22.35 33.79 -6.73
C ALA A 218 22.48 33.09 -5.36
N THR A 219 21.45 32.39 -4.86
CA THR A 219 21.46 31.77 -3.53
C THR A 219 21.14 30.28 -3.58
N THR A 220 22.18 29.49 -3.43
CA THR A 220 22.11 28.06 -3.14
C THR A 220 22.32 27.82 -1.65
N THR A 221 21.69 26.78 -1.10
CA THR A 221 21.97 26.31 0.26
C THR A 221 22.34 24.86 0.21
N GLU A 222 23.50 24.52 0.78
CA GLU A 222 23.91 23.14 1.00
C GLU A 222 23.09 22.56 2.16
N VAL A 223 22.53 21.39 1.94
CA VAL A 223 21.76 20.61 2.90
C VAL A 223 22.22 19.16 2.85
N GLY A 224 21.81 18.34 3.82
CA GLY A 224 22.24 16.94 3.94
C GLY A 224 22.70 16.63 5.36
N SER A 225 22.73 15.36 5.72
CA SER A 225 23.06 14.95 7.09
C SER A 225 24.51 15.28 7.45
N ALA A 226 25.43 15.35 6.47
CA ALA A 226 26.84 15.64 6.71
C ALA A 226 27.02 16.95 7.49
N LEU A 227 26.23 17.98 7.16
CA LEU A 227 26.24 19.28 7.84
C LEU A 227 25.68 19.23 9.26
N GLN A 228 24.93 18.18 9.59
CA GLN A 228 24.36 17.89 10.91
C GLN A 228 25.16 16.79 11.63
N GLY A 229 26.42 16.58 11.25
CA GLY A 229 27.27 15.55 11.86
C GLY A 229 26.86 14.12 11.50
N GLY A 230 26.22 13.95 10.35
CA GLY A 230 25.69 12.68 9.85
C GLY A 230 24.39 12.26 10.51
N ASP A 231 23.75 13.10 11.33
CA ASP A 231 22.60 12.71 12.14
C ASP A 231 21.35 12.48 11.29
N LEU A 232 20.74 11.30 11.45
CA LEU A 232 19.46 10.92 10.83
C LEU A 232 18.32 10.90 11.85
N GLY A 233 18.60 11.12 13.13
CA GLY A 233 17.62 11.01 14.20
C GLY A 233 17.14 9.57 14.42
N TRP A 234 15.96 9.46 15.03
CA TRP A 234 15.28 8.18 15.24
C TRP A 234 14.64 7.68 13.95
N VAL A 235 15.08 6.50 13.50
CA VAL A 235 14.55 5.81 12.33
C VAL A 235 14.13 4.40 12.69
N LEU A 236 12.99 3.97 12.15
CA LEU A 236 12.55 2.58 12.25
C LEU A 236 13.43 1.71 11.35
N ILE A 237 13.75 0.49 11.80
CA ILE A 237 14.64 -0.40 11.05
C ILE A 237 14.11 -0.71 9.64
N SER A 238 12.79 -0.73 9.43
CA SER A 238 12.12 -0.94 8.15
C SER A 238 12.38 0.16 7.13
N TYR A 239 12.76 1.36 7.57
CA TYR A 239 13.13 2.48 6.70
C TYR A 239 14.62 2.45 6.33
N LEU A 240 15.40 1.53 6.91
CA LEU A 240 16.81 1.35 6.57
C LEU A 240 16.96 0.39 5.39
N THR A 241 18.01 0.58 4.59
CA THR A 241 18.42 -0.43 3.62
C THR A 241 18.77 -1.74 4.34
N GLN A 242 18.53 -2.88 3.68
CA GLN A 242 18.70 -4.22 4.29
C GLN A 242 20.05 -4.39 5.00
N GLY A 243 21.16 -3.95 4.38
CA GLY A 243 22.49 -4.06 4.99
C GLY A 243 22.65 -3.25 6.28
N TYR A 244 22.04 -2.06 6.35
CA TYR A 244 22.01 -1.24 7.57
C TYR A 244 21.10 -1.85 8.63
N ALA A 245 19.91 -2.32 8.23
CA ALA A 245 18.97 -2.99 9.11
C ALA A 245 19.61 -4.22 9.79
N ASP A 246 20.35 -5.03 9.03
CA ASP A 246 21.04 -6.20 9.55
C ASP A 246 22.22 -5.84 10.45
N ALA A 247 22.97 -4.78 10.13
CA ALA A 247 24.04 -4.29 11.00
C ALA A 247 23.49 -3.80 12.35
N VAL A 248 22.38 -3.05 12.34
CA VAL A 248 21.71 -2.55 13.55
C VAL A 248 21.23 -3.69 14.44
N LYS A 249 20.59 -4.72 13.85
CA LYS A 249 20.09 -5.89 14.61
C LYS A 249 21.19 -6.67 15.32
N ASN A 250 22.42 -6.64 14.78
CA ASN A 250 23.56 -7.39 15.29
C ASN A 250 24.53 -6.53 16.12
N ALA A 251 24.33 -5.21 16.16
CA ALA A 251 25.18 -4.32 16.93
C ALA A 251 24.90 -4.47 18.44
N GLU A 252 25.94 -4.38 19.27
CA GLU A 252 25.75 -4.13 20.70
C GLU A 252 25.24 -2.70 20.87
N LEU A 253 23.92 -2.55 21.01
CA LEU A 253 23.28 -1.27 21.32
C LEU A 253 23.46 -1.03 22.83
N ASN A 254 24.18 0.03 23.20
CA ASN A 254 24.39 0.46 24.59
C ASN A 254 23.16 1.14 25.18
#